data_AF-A0A8T3Q5L6-F1
#
_entry.id   AF-A0A8T3Q5L6-F1
#
_cell.length_a   1.000
_cell.length_b   1.000
_cell.length_c   1.000
_cell.angle_alpha   90.00
_cell.angle_beta   90.00
_cell.angle_gamma   90.00
#
_symmetry.space_group_name_H-M   'P 1'
#
loop_
_entity.id
_entity.type
_entity.pdbx_description
1 polymer ?
#
loop_
_entity_poly.entity_id
_entity_poly.type
_entity_poly.pdbx_seq_one_letter_code
_entity_poly.pdbx_strand_id
1 'polypeptide(L)'
;LEYVMIDGLNDTDEQAHGLVALARGWLTHVNLIPLNPTPGSRWTGTPAAGIEQFVRTLRAGGISVTVRDTRGREIDAACGQLHAQLAGTSLRDARDARAPAAASTP
;
A
#
# COMPACT_ATOMS: atom_id res chain seq x y z
N LEU A 1 -1.76 12.68 -9.57
CA LEU A 1 -0.91 11.58 -10.05
C LEU A 1 -0.59 10.68 -8.87
N GLU A 2 -0.82 9.38 -9.00
CA GLU A 2 -0.42 8.41 -7.97
C GLU A 2 0.86 7.69 -8.42
N TYR A 3 1.80 7.52 -7.50
CA TYR A 3 3.10 6.93 -7.79
C TYR A 3 3.45 5.93 -6.69
N VAL A 4 3.47 4.64 -7.03
CA VAL A 4 3.87 3.58 -6.10
C VAL A 4 5.39 3.59 -5.97
N MET A 5 5.90 3.63 -4.75
CA MET A 5 7.33 3.68 -4.46
C MET A 5 7.85 2.27 -4.17
N ILE A 6 8.66 1.74 -5.09
CA ILE A 6 9.25 0.39 -5.04
C ILE A 6 10.77 0.52 -4.94
N ASP A 7 11.32 -0.11 -3.91
CA ASP A 7 12.73 -0.03 -3.56
C ASP A 7 13.64 -0.49 -4.69
N GLY A 8 14.55 0.39 -5.11
CA GLY A 8 15.55 0.14 -6.15
C GLY A 8 15.01 0.00 -7.58
N LEU A 9 13.71 0.20 -7.79
CA LEU A 9 13.08 0.05 -9.11
C LEU A 9 12.69 1.41 -9.71
N ASN A 10 11.95 2.22 -8.97
CA ASN A 10 11.40 3.47 -9.48
C ASN A 10 11.55 4.64 -8.49
N ASP A 11 12.47 4.54 -7.56
CA ASP A 11 12.69 5.49 -6.48
C ASP A 11 14.05 6.20 -6.55
N THR A 12 14.70 6.14 -7.72
CA THR A 12 15.99 6.78 -7.96
C THR A 12 15.84 8.30 -8.16
N ASP A 13 16.95 9.03 -7.97
CA ASP A 13 16.99 10.48 -8.23
C ASP A 13 16.62 10.80 -9.69
N GLU A 14 17.03 9.97 -10.66
CA GLU A 14 16.67 10.15 -12.08
C GLU A 14 15.15 10.05 -12.28
N GLN A 15 14.50 9.07 -11.65
CA GLN A 15 13.05 8.90 -11.71
C GLN A 15 12.33 10.08 -11.05
N ALA A 16 12.85 10.61 -9.94
CA ALA A 16 12.29 11.79 -9.30
C ALA A 16 12.33 13.02 -10.23
N HIS A 17 13.46 13.28 -10.90
CA HIS A 17 13.58 14.38 -11.85
C HIS A 17 12.71 14.17 -13.11
N GLY A 18 12.61 12.94 -13.60
CA GLY A 18 11.70 12.58 -14.68
C GLY A 18 10.23 12.85 -14.30
N LEU A 19 9.85 12.53 -13.06
CA LEU A 19 8.51 12.81 -12.55
C LEU A 19 8.23 14.31 -12.42
N VAL A 20 9.23 15.11 -11.99
CA VAL A 20 9.13 16.58 -12.02
C VAL A 20 8.87 17.07 -13.44
N ALA A 21 9.65 16.61 -14.42
CA ALA A 21 9.51 17.02 -15.80
C ALA A 21 8.12 16.67 -16.36
N LEU A 22 7.59 15.48 -16.04
CA LEU A 22 6.27 15.04 -16.44
C LEU A 22 5.14 15.86 -15.80
N ALA A 23 5.27 16.18 -14.51
CA ALA A 23 4.22 16.88 -13.76
C ALA A 23 4.23 18.41 -13.97
N ARG A 24 5.35 18.98 -14.45
CA ARG A 24 5.49 20.42 -14.72
C ARG A 24 4.52 20.88 -15.80
N GLY A 25 3.93 22.06 -15.59
CA GLY A 25 2.97 22.69 -16.49
C GLY A 25 1.51 22.28 -16.25
N TRP A 26 1.27 21.36 -15.33
CA TRP A 26 -0.06 20.88 -14.96
C TRP A 26 -0.31 21.22 -13.48
N LEU A 27 -1.55 21.56 -13.12
CA LEU A 27 -1.97 21.70 -11.71
C LEU A 27 -2.09 20.30 -11.06
N THR A 28 -0.98 19.57 -10.99
CA THR A 28 -0.94 18.18 -10.55
C THR A 28 -0.42 18.08 -9.12
N HIS A 29 -1.18 17.38 -8.28
CA HIS A 29 -0.70 16.88 -7.01
C HIS A 29 -0.19 15.44 -7.17
N VAL A 30 1.01 15.15 -6.65
CA VAL A 30 1.57 13.79 -6.62
C VAL A 30 1.29 13.15 -5.27
N ASN A 31 0.74 11.94 -5.28
CA ASN A 31 0.55 11.12 -4.10
C ASN A 31 1.52 9.93 -4.17
N LEU A 32 2.56 9.96 -3.33
CA LEU A 32 3.52 8.86 -3.21
C LEU A 32 2.94 7.77 -2.30
N ILE A 33 2.93 6.53 -2.78
CA ILE A 33 2.35 5.39 -2.07
C ILE A 33 3.45 4.35 -1.88
N PRO A 34 4.03 4.23 -0.67
CA PRO A 34 4.98 3.15 -0.39
C PRO A 34 4.34 1.79 -0.65
N LEU A 35 5.04 0.91 -1.37
CA LEU A 35 4.54 -0.44 -1.60
C LEU A 35 4.35 -1.18 -0.26
N ASN A 36 3.15 -1.73 -0.04
CA ASN A 36 2.87 -2.56 1.12
C ASN A 36 3.57 -3.92 0.98
N PRO A 37 4.17 -4.45 2.07
CA PRO A 37 4.66 -5.82 2.08
C PRO A 37 3.55 -6.79 1.68
N THR A 38 3.84 -7.68 0.73
CA THR A 38 2.90 -8.71 0.27
C THR A 38 3.60 -10.06 0.32
N PRO A 39 3.03 -11.10 0.98
CA PRO A 39 3.63 -12.42 1.03
C PRO A 39 3.95 -12.96 -0.37
N GLY A 40 5.19 -13.42 -0.58
CA GLY A 40 5.65 -13.94 -1.88
C GLY A 40 6.04 -12.88 -2.91
N SER A 41 5.92 -11.58 -2.61
CA SER A 41 6.45 -10.53 -3.49
C SER A 41 7.97 -10.47 -3.42
N ARG A 42 8.61 -10.29 -4.59
CA ARG A 42 10.05 -9.97 -4.68
C ARG A 42 10.37 -8.49 -4.44
N TRP A 43 9.34 -7.66 -4.37
CA TRP A 43 9.45 -6.20 -4.29
C TRP A 43 9.04 -5.70 -2.91
N THR A 44 9.81 -4.73 -2.43
CA THR A 44 9.62 -4.02 -1.17
C THR A 44 9.31 -2.55 -1.44
N GLY A 45 8.67 -1.90 -0.47
CA GLY A 45 8.48 -0.45 -0.52
C GLY A 45 9.78 0.28 -0.25
N THR A 46 9.98 1.40 -0.95
CA THR A 46 11.13 2.29 -0.72
C THR A 46 11.26 2.66 0.77
N PRO A 47 12.48 2.62 1.34
CA PRO A 47 12.74 3.05 2.71
C PRO A 47 12.31 4.50 2.97
N ALA A 48 12.00 4.83 4.23
CA ALA A 48 11.56 6.17 4.61
C ALA A 48 12.51 7.27 4.15
N ALA A 49 13.82 7.08 4.31
CA ALA A 49 14.84 8.03 3.87
C ALA A 49 14.82 8.26 2.34
N GLY A 50 14.58 7.21 1.55
CA GLY A 50 14.45 7.30 0.09
C GLY A 50 13.18 8.06 -0.31
N ILE A 51 12.06 7.80 0.35
CA ILE A 51 10.81 8.55 0.14
C ILE A 51 11.00 10.03 0.47
N GLU A 52 11.65 10.35 1.60
CA GLU A 52 11.94 11.73 1.97
C GLU A 52 12.82 12.44 0.94
N GLN A 53 13.83 11.76 0.39
CA GLN A 53 14.66 12.30 -0.68
C GLN A 53 13.83 12.57 -1.94
N PHE A 54 12.99 11.63 -2.35
CA PHE A 54 12.11 11.78 -3.51
C PHE A 54 11.14 12.96 -3.32
N VAL A 55 10.55 13.11 -2.13
CA VAL A 55 9.70 14.26 -1.76
C VAL A 55 10.47 15.57 -1.87
N ARG A 56 11.72 15.64 -1.37
CA ARG A 56 12.55 16.84 -1.47
C ARG A 56 12.77 17.24 -2.93
N THR A 57 13.09 16.29 -3.79
CA THR A 57 13.29 16.54 -5.23
C THR A 57 12.01 17.06 -5.90
N LEU A 58 10.86 16.43 -5.64
CA LEU A 58 9.57 16.88 -6.19
C LEU A 58 9.22 18.31 -5.73
N ARG A 59 9.38 18.60 -4.43
CA ARG A 59 9.10 19.93 -3.88
C ARG A 59 10.04 21.00 -4.45
N ALA A 60 11.33 20.70 -4.56
CA ALA A 60 12.29 21.58 -5.21
C ALA A 60 11.93 21.82 -6.70
N GLY A 61 11.32 20.83 -7.34
CA GLY A 61 10.78 20.93 -8.70
C GLY A 61 9.50 21.77 -8.84
N GLY A 62 8.92 22.25 -7.73
CA GLY A 62 7.66 23.00 -7.70
C GLY A 62 6.41 22.11 -7.66
N ILE A 63 6.56 20.82 -7.41
CA ILE A 63 5.45 19.85 -7.44
C ILE A 63 4.85 19.70 -6.04
N SER A 64 3.53 19.87 -5.95
CA SER A 64 2.79 19.59 -4.73
C SER A 64 2.75 18.07 -4.50
N VAL A 65 3.17 17.61 -3.33
CA VAL A 65 3.31 16.18 -3.04
C VAL A 65 2.87 15.84 -1.62
N THR A 66 2.15 14.72 -1.50
CA THR A 66 1.87 14.02 -0.24
C THR A 66 2.44 12.61 -0.28
N VAL A 67 2.76 12.07 0.89
CA VAL A 67 3.06 10.65 1.06
C VAL A 67 1.84 10.05 1.75
N ARG A 68 1.23 9.04 1.12
CA ARG A 68 0.14 8.31 1.71
C ARG A 68 0.66 7.50 2.89
N ASP A 69 0.20 7.87 4.07
CA ASP A 69 0.44 7.07 5.26
C ASP A 69 -0.23 5.71 5.10
N THR A 70 0.55 4.66 5.31
CA THR A 70 0.06 3.28 5.29
C THR A 70 -0.24 2.94 6.74
N ARG A 71 -1.32 3.54 7.26
CA ARG A 71 -1.89 3.14 8.55
C ARG A 71 -2.02 1.62 8.56
N GLY A 72 -1.37 0.97 9.52
CA GLY A 72 -1.38 -0.50 9.63
C GLY A 72 -0.02 -1.19 9.55
N ARG A 73 1.10 -0.46 9.35
CA ARG A 73 2.44 -1.06 9.45
C ARG A 73 2.78 -1.67 10.82
N GLU A 74 2.01 -1.30 11.84
CA GLU A 74 2.16 -1.80 13.21
C GLU A 74 1.12 -2.88 13.57
N ILE A 75 0.09 -3.11 12.74
CA ILE A 75 -1.08 -3.94 13.11
C ILE A 75 -1.60 -4.87 12.00
N ASP A 76 -0.85 -5.11 10.91
CA ASP A 76 -1.31 -5.98 9.80
C ASP A 76 -2.74 -5.66 9.35
N ALA A 77 -2.95 -4.43 8.88
CA ALA A 77 -4.26 -3.95 8.42
C ALA A 77 -4.21 -3.25 7.05
N ALA A 78 -3.16 -3.50 6.26
CA ALA A 78 -3.02 -2.88 4.95
C ALA A 78 -3.97 -3.52 3.91
N CYS A 79 -4.58 -2.68 3.05
CA CYS A 79 -5.41 -3.14 1.93
C CYS A 79 -4.63 -4.11 1.03
N GLY A 80 -5.15 -5.34 0.89
CA GLY A 80 -4.51 -6.49 0.25
C GLY A 80 -4.57 -7.75 1.13
N GLN A 81 -4.67 -7.60 2.45
CA GLN A 81 -4.69 -8.74 3.38
C GLN A 81 -6.01 -9.52 3.43
N LEU A 82 -7.12 -8.95 2.95
CA LEU A 82 -8.40 -9.67 2.84
C LEU A 82 -8.34 -10.83 1.82
N HIS A 83 -7.41 -10.78 0.86
CA HIS A 83 -7.26 -11.84 -0.14
C HIS A 83 -6.53 -13.08 0.42
N ALA A 84 -5.67 -12.90 1.43
CA ALA A 84 -4.92 -13.99 2.06
C ALA A 84 -5.80 -14.86 2.98
N GLN A 85 -6.86 -14.28 3.57
CA GLN A 85 -7.78 -15.02 4.45
C GLN A 85 -8.74 -15.95 3.68
N LEU A 86 -8.97 -15.71 2.39
CA LEU A 86 -9.86 -16.53 1.55
C LEU A 86 -9.19 -17.80 1.01
N ALA A 87 -7.85 -17.90 1.08
CA ALA A 87 -7.12 -19.05 0.54
C ALA A 87 -6.93 -20.21 1.53
N GLY A 88 -7.41 -20.10 2.77
CA GLY A 88 -7.02 -21.03 3.85
C GLY A 88 -8.12 -21.55 4.76
N THR A 89 -9.40 -21.28 4.52
CA THR A 89 -10.47 -21.92 5.32
C THR A 89 -11.69 -22.19 4.46
N SER A 90 -12.03 -23.48 4.33
CA SER A 90 -13.25 -23.93 3.68
C SER A 90 -14.46 -23.34 4.41
N LEU A 91 -15.26 -22.54 3.69
CA LEU A 91 -16.55 -22.01 4.18
C LEU A 91 -17.58 -23.11 4.48
N ARG A 92 -17.29 -24.38 4.15
CA ARG A 92 -18.15 -25.52 4.48
C ARG A 92 -18.05 -25.89 5.96
N ASP A 93 -16.85 -25.82 6.53
CA ASP A 93 -16.58 -26.28 7.90
C ASP A 93 -17.25 -25.37 8.95
N ALA A 94 -17.38 -24.08 8.64
CA ALA A 94 -18.04 -23.08 9.49
C ALA A 94 -19.58 -23.19 9.48
N ARG A 95 -20.17 -23.83 8.47
CA ARG A 95 -21.63 -24.01 8.37
C ARG A 95 -22.14 -25.19 9.21
N ASP A 96 -21.35 -26.25 9.32
CA ASP A 96 -21.74 -27.47 10.04
C ASP A 96 -21.65 -27.31 11.57
N ALA A 97 -20.92 -26.31 12.07
CA ALA A 97 -20.77 -26.05 13.50
C ALA A 97 -21.94 -25.28 14.14
N ARG A 98 -22.95 -24.84 13.37
CA ARG A 98 -24.03 -23.97 13.84
C ARG A 98 -25.42 -24.58 13.62
N ALA A 99 -25.61 -25.81 14.10
CA ALA A 99 -26.94 -26.33 14.39
C ALA A 99 -27.27 -26.02 15.87
N PRO A 100 -28.29 -25.20 16.19
CA PRO A 100 -28.70 -25.02 17.58
C PRO A 100 -29.54 -26.22 18.04
N ALA A 101 -29.11 -26.83 19.15
CA ALA A 101 -29.96 -27.65 19.99
C ALA A 101 -31.04 -26.73 20.63
N ALA A 102 -32.30 -26.91 20.24
CA ALA A 102 -33.42 -26.40 21.01
C ALA A 102 -33.88 -27.50 21.97
N ALA A 103 -33.50 -27.34 23.23
CA ALA A 103 -33.88 -28.21 24.33
C ALA A 103 -35.29 -27.89 24.85
N SER A 104 -35.94 -28.98 25.26
CA SER A 104 -37.11 -29.24 26.09
C SER A 104 -37.54 -28.16 27.11
N THR A 105 -38.85 -27.88 27.13
CA THR A 105 -39.86 -27.97 28.25
C THR A 105 -39.51 -27.41 29.65
N PRO A 106 -40.50 -26.89 30.40
CA PRO A 106 -41.58 -27.71 30.98
C PRO A 106 -42.99 -27.38 30.49
#